data_AF-Q6XUH2-F1
#
_entry.id   AF-Q6XUH2-F1
#
_cell.length_a   1.000
_cell.length_b   1.000
_cell.length_c   1.000
_cell.angle_alpha   90.00
_cell.angle_beta   90.00
_cell.angle_gamma   90.00
#
_symmetry.space_group_name_H-M   'P 1'
#
loop_
_entity.id
_entity.type
_entity.pdbx_description
1 polymer ?
#
loop_
_entity_poly.entity_id
_entity_poly.type
_entity_poly.pdbx_seq_one_letter_code
_entity_poly.pdbx_strand_id
1 'polypeptide(L)'
;MVKIVRRQSLGVQNVYDIGVEKDHNFLLASGEIASNCFNKSHSMAYGYVTYQTAYLKANYPIEYMAALLTANSDNQDKVQRYIATCLNMGIAVEPPDINRSGVDFTPLSGKILFGLNAVRNVGHAAILCILESREKDGPFQNLADLCDRVDLRTVNRRALESLIQCGAMDCLNSNRHQLLEDLGYVIDWAHTRAKDRASGQGSIFDLFGDSQEEQPQKKGLEQAPKAPEVADFTPQEKLRLEKDLLGFYISDHP
;
A
#
# COMPACT_ATOMS: atom_id res chain seq x y z
N MET A 1 28.89 -0.26 15.85
CA MET A 1 30.11 -0.23 15.00
C MET A 1 31.23 -0.94 15.75
N VAL A 2 31.75 -2.05 15.24
CA VAL A 2 32.88 -2.75 15.86
C VAL A 2 34.15 -1.99 15.49
N LYS A 3 34.88 -1.49 16.51
CA LYS A 3 36.11 -0.73 16.32
C LYS A 3 37.28 -1.60 16.78
N ILE A 4 38.19 -1.94 15.86
CA ILE A 4 39.41 -2.67 16.21
C ILE A 4 40.27 -1.73 17.08
N VAL A 5 40.42 -2.09 18.35
CA VAL A 5 41.15 -1.29 19.35
C VAL A 5 42.64 -1.58 19.39
N ARG A 6 43.08 -2.75 18.89
CA ARG A 6 44.50 -3.09 18.77
C ARG A 6 44.70 -4.20 17.74
N ARG A 7 45.84 -4.17 17.05
CA ARG A 7 46.41 -5.31 16.31
C ARG A 7 47.77 -5.64 16.90
N GLN A 8 48.08 -6.92 16.99
CA GLN A 8 49.39 -7.40 17.41
C GLN A 8 49.78 -8.55 16.48
N SER A 9 50.99 -8.47 15.92
CA SER A 9 51.56 -9.58 15.16
C SER A 9 51.88 -10.72 16.12
N LEU A 10 51.42 -11.93 15.80
CA LEU A 10 51.76 -13.16 16.52
C LEU A 10 52.96 -13.89 15.88
N GLY A 11 53.69 -13.20 15.00
CA GLY A 11 54.77 -13.78 14.20
C GLY A 11 54.28 -14.40 12.90
N VAL A 12 55.22 -14.96 12.14
CA VAL A 12 54.93 -15.73 10.93
C VAL A 12 54.67 -17.17 11.35
N GLN A 13 53.46 -17.68 11.07
CA GLN A 13 53.11 -19.07 11.29
C GLN A 13 52.72 -19.69 9.95
N ASN A 14 53.04 -20.97 9.74
CA ASN A 14 52.47 -21.74 8.64
C ASN A 14 50.98 -21.92 8.93
N VAL A 15 50.16 -21.10 8.30
CA VAL A 15 48.72 -21.29 8.24
C VAL A 15 48.42 -22.29 7.13
N TYR A 16 47.39 -23.13 7.31
CA TYR A 16 46.81 -23.93 6.22
C TYR A 16 45.98 -23.04 5.30
N ASP A 17 46.58 -21.95 4.82
CA ASP A 17 46.03 -21.14 3.75
C ASP A 17 46.87 -21.41 2.52
N ILE A 18 46.21 -21.61 1.38
CA ILE A 18 46.85 -22.01 0.12
C ILE A 18 47.59 -20.80 -0.45
N GLY A 19 48.73 -20.47 0.16
CA GLY A 19 49.65 -19.47 -0.34
C GLY A 19 50.52 -20.09 -1.43
N VAL A 20 50.47 -19.53 -2.63
CA VAL A 20 51.34 -19.91 -3.74
C VAL A 20 52.33 -18.78 -4.06
N GLU A 21 53.59 -19.13 -4.33
CA GLU A 21 54.77 -18.26 -4.26
C GLU A 21 54.94 -17.20 -5.38
N LYS A 22 54.17 -17.25 -6.48
CA LYS A 22 54.20 -16.26 -7.58
C LYS A 22 52.78 -15.99 -8.12
N ASP A 23 52.61 -15.01 -9.01
CA ASP A 23 51.33 -14.64 -9.64
C ASP A 23 50.63 -15.85 -10.29
N HIS A 24 49.88 -16.62 -9.51
CA HIS A 24 49.09 -17.75 -9.99
C HIS A 24 47.70 -17.26 -10.36
N ASN A 25 47.60 -16.88 -11.62
CA ASN A 25 46.42 -17.28 -12.38
C ASN A 25 46.30 -18.81 -12.23
N PHE A 26 45.17 -19.35 -11.75
CA PHE A 26 45.03 -20.82 -11.69
C PHE A 26 45.15 -21.36 -13.12
N LEU A 27 46.25 -22.04 -13.43
CA LEU A 27 46.42 -22.68 -14.73
C LEU A 27 45.56 -23.94 -14.70
N LEU A 28 44.52 -23.98 -15.54
CA LEU A 28 43.77 -25.20 -15.79
C LEU A 28 44.70 -26.23 -16.44
N ALA A 29 44.37 -27.52 -16.37
CA ALA A 29 45.15 -28.58 -17.01
C ALA A 29 45.28 -28.37 -18.55
N SER A 30 44.41 -27.55 -19.14
CA SER A 30 44.46 -27.09 -20.54
C SER A 30 45.55 -26.04 -20.82
N GLY A 31 46.24 -25.52 -19.81
CA GLY A 31 47.20 -24.42 -19.92
C GLY A 31 46.57 -23.01 -19.91
N GLU A 32 45.26 -22.91 -19.67
CA GLU A 32 44.53 -21.64 -19.64
C GLU A 32 44.56 -20.99 -18.25
N ILE A 33 44.68 -19.67 -18.23
CA ILE A 33 44.65 -18.83 -17.04
C ILE A 33 43.20 -18.66 -16.57
N ALA A 34 42.92 -19.10 -15.34
CA ALA A 34 41.64 -18.89 -14.67
C ALA A 34 41.44 -17.43 -14.25
N SER A 35 41.17 -16.55 -15.21
CA SER A 35 40.93 -15.13 -14.96
C SER A 35 39.49 -14.81 -14.54
N ASN A 36 38.60 -15.81 -14.44
CA ASN A 36 37.17 -15.63 -14.14
C ASN A 36 36.59 -16.70 -13.18
N CYS A 37 37.41 -17.32 -12.34
CA CYS A 37 36.92 -18.28 -11.36
C CYS A 37 36.11 -17.59 -10.26
N PHE A 38 34.89 -18.09 -10.01
CA PHE A 38 33.98 -17.54 -9.01
C PHE A 38 33.95 -18.40 -7.74
N ASN A 39 33.71 -17.76 -6.60
CA ASN A 39 33.62 -18.45 -5.33
C ASN A 39 32.36 -19.33 -5.26
N LYS A 40 32.54 -20.67 -5.25
CA LYS A 40 31.44 -21.63 -5.30
C LYS A 40 30.48 -21.52 -4.11
N SER A 41 30.96 -21.31 -2.89
CA SER A 41 30.07 -21.22 -1.71
C SER A 41 29.18 -19.98 -1.78
N HIS A 42 29.71 -18.85 -2.23
CA HIS A 42 28.94 -17.63 -2.49
C HIS A 42 27.91 -17.84 -3.61
N SER A 43 28.32 -18.38 -4.77
CA SER A 43 27.42 -18.65 -5.89
C SER A 43 26.31 -19.63 -5.53
N MET A 44 26.61 -20.66 -4.74
CA MET A 44 25.62 -21.66 -4.31
C MET A 44 24.54 -21.04 -3.41
N ALA A 45 24.94 -20.16 -2.48
CA ALA A 45 23.98 -19.48 -1.60
C ALA A 45 23.00 -18.60 -2.38
N TYR A 46 23.47 -17.80 -3.34
CA TYR A 46 22.59 -16.98 -4.19
C TYR A 46 21.78 -17.81 -5.19
N GLY A 47 22.36 -18.89 -5.73
CA GLY A 47 21.66 -19.84 -6.59
C GLY A 47 20.47 -20.49 -5.86
N TYR A 48 20.61 -20.79 -4.58
CA TYR A 48 19.52 -21.34 -3.76
C TYR A 48 18.36 -20.35 -3.61
N VAL A 49 18.62 -19.08 -3.28
CA VAL A 49 17.58 -18.03 -3.21
C VAL A 49 16.92 -17.80 -4.57
N THR A 50 17.70 -17.83 -5.65
CA THR A 50 17.18 -17.74 -7.02
C THR A 50 16.23 -18.90 -7.34
N TYR A 51 16.59 -20.13 -6.95
CA TYR A 51 15.70 -21.28 -7.12
C TYR A 51 14.41 -21.14 -6.30
N GLN A 52 14.49 -20.69 -5.06
CA GLN A 52 13.31 -20.48 -4.21
C GLN A 52 12.36 -19.44 -4.80
N THR A 53 12.88 -18.31 -5.27
CA THR A 53 12.04 -17.26 -5.90
C THR A 53 11.43 -17.73 -7.22
N ALA A 54 12.18 -18.47 -8.05
CA ALA A 54 11.65 -19.08 -9.27
C ALA A 54 10.55 -20.12 -8.96
N TYR A 55 10.75 -20.95 -7.93
CA TYR A 55 9.75 -21.92 -7.48
C TYR A 55 8.45 -21.25 -7.03
N LEU A 56 8.55 -20.19 -6.21
CA LEU A 56 7.38 -19.44 -5.76
C LEU A 56 6.65 -18.78 -6.93
N LYS A 57 7.39 -18.16 -7.87
CA LYS A 57 6.78 -17.56 -9.06
C LYS A 57 6.07 -18.59 -9.94
N ALA A 58 6.60 -19.80 -10.06
CA ALA A 58 6.02 -20.85 -10.89
C ALA A 58 4.77 -21.51 -10.26
N ASN A 59 4.74 -21.68 -8.94
CA ASN A 59 3.69 -22.44 -8.24
C ASN A 59 2.65 -21.56 -7.53
N TYR A 60 3.04 -20.34 -7.12
CA TYR A 60 2.21 -19.37 -6.40
C TYR A 60 2.34 -17.98 -7.05
N PRO A 61 2.01 -17.85 -8.35
CA PRO A 61 2.31 -16.65 -9.12
C PRO A 61 1.60 -15.40 -8.58
N ILE A 62 0.38 -15.55 -8.06
CA ILE A 62 -0.44 -14.42 -7.59
C ILE A 62 0.12 -13.90 -6.27
N GLU A 63 0.37 -14.78 -5.31
CA GLU A 63 0.96 -14.46 -4.01
C GLU A 63 2.38 -13.91 -4.17
N TYR A 64 3.18 -14.50 -5.07
CA TYR A 64 4.52 -14.02 -5.39
C TYR A 64 4.48 -12.59 -5.96
N MET A 65 3.59 -12.33 -6.93
CA MET A 65 3.46 -11.00 -7.51
C MET A 65 2.91 -9.97 -6.51
N ALA A 66 1.95 -10.36 -5.66
CA ALA A 66 1.46 -9.50 -4.58
C ALA A 66 2.59 -9.13 -3.60
N ALA A 67 3.39 -10.11 -3.17
CA ALA A 67 4.55 -9.88 -2.31
C ALA A 67 5.60 -8.95 -2.99
N LEU A 68 5.83 -9.13 -4.28
CA LEU A 68 6.77 -8.31 -5.05
C LEU A 68 6.30 -6.86 -5.18
N LEU A 69 5.00 -6.65 -5.39
CA LEU A 69 4.37 -5.33 -5.41
C LEU A 69 4.47 -4.65 -4.04
N THR A 70 4.14 -5.37 -2.96
CA THR A 70 4.25 -4.87 -1.59
C THR A 70 5.67 -4.46 -1.23
N ALA A 71 6.66 -5.31 -1.52
CA ALA A 71 8.06 -5.06 -1.21
C ALA A 71 8.67 -3.87 -1.98
N ASN A 72 8.00 -3.37 -3.01
CA ASN A 72 8.45 -2.22 -3.80
C ASN A 72 7.40 -1.10 -3.84
N SER A 73 6.44 -1.09 -2.91
CA SER A 73 5.32 -0.12 -2.88
C SER A 73 5.78 1.34 -2.76
N ASP A 74 6.98 1.57 -2.24
CA ASP A 74 7.67 2.85 -2.14
C ASP A 74 8.22 3.35 -3.49
N ASN A 75 8.40 2.46 -4.47
CA ASN A 75 8.97 2.78 -5.79
C ASN A 75 7.93 2.61 -6.91
N GLN A 76 7.33 3.74 -7.28
CA GLN A 76 6.24 3.81 -8.26
C GLN A 76 6.62 3.26 -9.64
N ASP A 77 7.85 3.52 -10.11
CA ASP A 77 8.34 3.00 -11.39
C ASP A 77 8.42 1.47 -11.39
N LYS A 78 8.82 0.87 -10.26
CA LYS A 78 8.85 -0.59 -10.11
C LYS A 78 7.45 -1.17 -10.00
N VAL A 79 6.57 -0.56 -9.20
CA VAL A 79 5.16 -0.97 -9.08
C VAL A 79 4.52 -1.03 -10.46
N GLN A 80 4.66 0.02 -11.27
CA GLN A 80 4.14 0.06 -12.63
C GLN A 80 4.62 -1.11 -13.50
N ARG A 81 5.93 -1.41 -13.47
CA ARG A 81 6.51 -2.54 -14.22
C ARG A 81 5.99 -3.89 -13.75
N TYR A 82 5.82 -4.07 -12.44
CA TYR A 82 5.29 -5.32 -11.89
C TYR A 82 3.82 -5.50 -12.19
N ILE A 83 3.03 -4.43 -12.21
CA ILE A 83 1.62 -4.50 -12.61
C ILE A 83 1.49 -4.87 -14.08
N ALA A 84 2.29 -4.25 -14.97
CA ALA A 84 2.34 -4.67 -16.37
C ALA A 84 2.74 -6.16 -16.52
N THR A 85 3.62 -6.65 -15.64
CA THR A 85 3.98 -8.07 -15.59
C THR A 85 2.81 -8.94 -15.12
N CYS A 86 2.05 -8.52 -14.09
CA CYS A 86 0.83 -9.21 -13.66
C CYS A 86 -0.16 -9.35 -14.81
N LEU A 87 -0.45 -8.25 -15.53
CA LEU A 87 -1.37 -8.24 -16.66
C LEU A 87 -0.91 -9.18 -17.78
N ASN A 88 0.39 -9.18 -18.12
CA ASN A 88 0.98 -10.11 -19.08
C ASN A 88 0.92 -11.59 -18.64
N MET A 89 0.91 -11.83 -17.32
CA MET A 89 0.71 -13.15 -16.74
C MET A 89 -0.77 -13.56 -16.63
N GLY A 90 -1.71 -12.69 -17.04
CA GLY A 90 -3.14 -12.90 -16.90
C GLY A 90 -3.67 -12.70 -15.47
N ILE A 91 -2.89 -12.04 -14.60
CA ILE A 91 -3.26 -11.73 -13.22
C ILE A 91 -3.87 -10.34 -13.19
N ALA A 92 -5.17 -10.26 -12.89
CA ALA A 92 -5.86 -8.99 -12.74
C ALA A 92 -5.46 -8.28 -11.43
N VAL A 93 -5.22 -6.98 -11.52
CA VAL A 93 -4.99 -6.10 -10.37
C VAL A 93 -6.20 -5.19 -10.24
N GLU A 94 -6.96 -5.34 -9.16
CA GLU A 94 -8.15 -4.52 -8.88
C GLU A 94 -7.73 -3.18 -8.27
N PRO A 95 -8.50 -2.09 -8.49
CA PRO A 95 -8.24 -0.79 -7.87
C PRO A 95 -8.27 -0.87 -6.34
N PRO A 96 -7.70 0.13 -5.66
CA PRO A 96 -7.89 0.24 -4.22
C PRO A 96 -9.39 0.38 -3.91
N ASP A 97 -9.75 -0.01 -2.71
CA ASP A 97 -11.11 -0.02 -2.18
C ASP A 97 -11.03 0.14 -0.66
N ILE A 98 -11.65 1.18 -0.10
CA ILE A 98 -11.58 1.54 1.32
C ILE A 98 -12.15 0.44 2.23
N ASN A 99 -13.09 -0.35 1.74
CA ASN A 99 -13.77 -1.41 2.47
C ASN A 99 -13.13 -2.79 2.31
N ARG A 100 -12.30 -2.99 1.28
CA ARG A 100 -11.66 -4.29 1.00
C ARG A 100 -10.13 -4.28 1.11
N SER A 101 -9.48 -3.18 0.78
CA SER A 101 -8.02 -3.12 0.65
C SER A 101 -7.34 -3.14 2.02
N GLY A 102 -6.18 -3.78 2.08
CA GLY A 102 -5.29 -3.74 3.23
C GLY A 102 -4.22 -2.66 3.08
N VAL A 103 -3.23 -2.68 3.97
CA VAL A 103 -2.00 -1.88 3.82
C VAL A 103 -1.28 -2.29 2.53
N ASP A 104 -1.11 -3.60 2.37
CA ASP A 104 -0.31 -4.22 1.33
C ASP A 104 -1.17 -4.78 0.19
N PHE A 105 -0.53 -5.06 -0.95
CA PHE A 105 -1.18 -5.76 -2.05
C PHE A 105 -1.61 -7.15 -1.58
N THR A 106 -2.89 -7.47 -1.76
CA THR A 106 -3.50 -8.66 -1.15
C THR A 106 -3.98 -9.61 -2.25
N PRO A 107 -3.51 -10.86 -2.29
CA PRO A 107 -4.05 -11.86 -3.20
C PRO A 107 -5.48 -12.23 -2.76
N LEU A 108 -6.46 -12.07 -3.65
CA LEU A 108 -7.86 -12.34 -3.38
C LEU A 108 -8.51 -13.03 -4.58
N SER A 109 -8.98 -14.26 -4.38
CA SER A 109 -9.81 -14.99 -5.35
C SER A 109 -9.28 -15.00 -6.79
N GLY A 110 -7.97 -15.24 -6.97
CA GLY A 110 -7.34 -15.28 -8.29
C GLY A 110 -6.91 -13.91 -8.84
N LYS A 111 -7.03 -12.85 -8.04
CA LYS A 111 -6.66 -11.47 -8.39
C LYS A 111 -5.77 -10.87 -7.31
N ILE A 112 -5.23 -9.67 -7.56
CA ILE A 112 -4.51 -8.88 -6.57
C ILE A 112 -5.30 -7.61 -6.30
N LEU A 113 -5.68 -7.38 -5.05
CA LEU A 113 -6.28 -6.14 -4.61
C LEU A 113 -5.18 -5.12 -4.27
N PHE A 114 -5.34 -3.89 -4.74
CA PHE A 114 -4.36 -2.83 -4.53
C PHE A 114 -4.15 -2.52 -3.04
N GLY A 115 -2.91 -2.37 -2.61
CA GLY A 115 -2.58 -1.95 -1.25
C GLY A 115 -2.70 -0.44 -1.08
N LEU A 116 -3.33 0.02 0.00
CA LEU A 116 -3.48 1.46 0.27
C LEU A 116 -2.13 2.17 0.43
N ASN A 117 -1.07 1.45 0.82
CA ASN A 117 0.27 2.01 0.99
C ASN A 117 0.93 2.44 -0.33
N ALA A 118 0.46 1.93 -1.47
CA ALA A 118 0.95 2.30 -2.78
C ALA A 118 0.27 3.55 -3.36
N VAL A 119 -0.75 4.11 -2.69
CA VAL A 119 -1.44 5.34 -3.09
C VAL A 119 -0.64 6.55 -2.66
N ARG A 120 -0.28 7.43 -3.62
CA ARG A 120 0.44 8.67 -3.31
C ARG A 120 -0.36 9.56 -2.37
N ASN A 121 0.37 10.26 -1.49
CA ASN A 121 -0.15 11.16 -0.46
C ASN A 121 -0.96 10.50 0.67
N VAL A 122 -1.09 9.18 0.69
CA VAL A 122 -1.73 8.45 1.79
C VAL A 122 -0.65 7.89 2.71
N GLY A 123 -0.51 8.48 3.90
CA GLY A 123 0.52 8.08 4.86
C GLY A 123 0.14 6.80 5.61
N HIS A 124 1.13 6.01 6.02
CA HIS A 124 0.92 4.75 6.76
C HIS A 124 0.04 4.92 8.01
N ALA A 125 0.22 6.00 8.78
CA ALA A 125 -0.63 6.29 9.94
C ALA A 125 -2.11 6.53 9.58
N ALA A 126 -2.38 7.19 8.45
CA ALA A 126 -3.73 7.38 7.95
C ALA A 126 -4.37 6.05 7.56
N ILE A 127 -3.61 5.17 6.91
CA ILE A 127 -4.06 3.82 6.52
C ILE A 127 -4.43 3.02 7.77
N LEU A 128 -3.56 2.97 8.77
CA LEU A 128 -3.85 2.24 10.01
C LEU A 128 -5.08 2.79 10.72
N CYS A 129 -5.24 4.11 10.78
CA CYS A 129 -6.43 4.75 11.37
C CYS A 129 -7.73 4.33 10.66
N ILE A 130 -7.72 4.29 9.33
CA ILE A 130 -8.86 3.82 8.52
C ILE A 130 -9.15 2.35 8.79
N LEU A 131 -8.12 1.50 8.77
CA LEU A 131 -8.27 0.06 8.96
C LEU A 131 -8.76 -0.29 10.37
N GLU A 132 -8.23 0.36 11.40
CA GLU A 132 -8.66 0.18 12.79
C GLU A 132 -10.13 0.58 12.96
N SER A 133 -10.54 1.72 12.38
CA SER A 133 -11.95 2.12 12.38
C SER A 133 -12.83 1.09 11.67
N ARG A 134 -12.41 0.59 10.52
CA ARG A 134 -13.13 -0.43 9.74
C ARG A 134 -13.26 -1.76 10.49
N GLU A 135 -12.22 -2.21 11.16
CA GLU A 135 -12.23 -3.43 11.97
C GLU A 135 -13.18 -3.31 13.18
N LYS A 136 -13.21 -2.13 13.80
CA LYS A 136 -14.03 -1.89 14.99
C LYS A 136 -15.51 -1.74 14.69
N ASP A 137 -15.87 -0.90 13.71
CA ASP A 137 -17.27 -0.52 13.48
C ASP A 137 -17.82 -1.03 12.13
N GLY A 138 -17.04 -1.81 11.38
CA GLY A 138 -17.45 -2.43 10.11
C GLY A 138 -17.19 -1.56 8.87
N PRO A 139 -17.67 -1.97 7.68
CA PRO A 139 -17.44 -1.24 6.43
C PRO A 139 -18.06 0.16 6.45
N PHE A 140 -17.42 1.10 5.76
CA PHE A 140 -17.92 2.46 5.60
C PHE A 140 -19.10 2.49 4.64
N GLN A 141 -20.16 3.21 5.01
CA GLN A 141 -21.39 3.30 4.21
C GLN A 141 -21.39 4.46 3.22
N ASN A 142 -20.77 5.58 3.59
CA ASN A 142 -20.67 6.78 2.77
C ASN A 142 -19.52 7.68 3.24
N LEU A 143 -19.26 8.78 2.54
CA LEU A 143 -18.18 9.72 2.87
C LEU A 143 -18.33 10.32 4.28
N ALA A 144 -19.55 10.65 4.70
CA ALA A 144 -19.82 11.18 6.03
C ALA A 144 -19.51 10.16 7.13
N ASP A 145 -19.88 8.90 6.93
CA ASP A 145 -19.56 7.80 7.85
C ASP A 145 -18.04 7.63 8.02
N LEU A 146 -17.28 7.65 6.91
CA LEU A 146 -15.82 7.62 6.98
C LEU A 146 -15.28 8.79 7.81
N CYS A 147 -15.64 10.03 7.46
CA CYS A 147 -15.12 11.23 8.10
C CYS A 147 -15.55 11.37 9.57
N ASP A 148 -16.72 10.86 9.95
CA ASP A 148 -17.22 10.91 11.34
C ASP A 148 -16.49 9.93 12.26
N ARG A 149 -15.97 8.84 11.69
CA ARG A 149 -15.35 7.71 12.41
C ARG A 149 -13.83 7.81 12.51
N VAL A 150 -13.14 8.36 11.50
CA VAL A 150 -11.67 8.45 11.50
C VAL A 150 -11.17 9.75 12.15
N ASP A 151 -9.94 9.73 12.68
CA ASP A 151 -9.28 10.95 13.14
C ASP A 151 -8.78 11.77 11.95
N LEU A 152 -9.50 12.83 11.59
CA LEU A 152 -9.18 13.75 10.49
C LEU A 152 -7.87 14.54 10.68
N ARG A 153 -7.26 14.52 11.88
CA ARG A 153 -5.88 15.02 12.07
C ARG A 153 -4.85 14.08 11.49
N THR A 154 -5.12 12.78 11.56
CA THR A 154 -4.27 11.71 11.03
C THR A 154 -4.61 11.45 9.56
N VAL A 155 -5.89 11.34 9.23
CA VAL A 155 -6.42 11.21 7.85
C VAL A 155 -6.74 12.60 7.31
N ASN A 156 -5.69 13.31 6.87
CA ASN A 156 -5.84 14.68 6.40
C ASN A 156 -6.61 14.79 5.07
N ARG A 157 -7.06 16.01 4.74
CA ARG A 157 -7.79 16.31 3.50
C ARG A 157 -7.10 15.81 2.24
N ARG A 158 -5.77 15.97 2.12
CA ARG A 158 -5.00 15.54 0.94
C ARG A 158 -5.02 14.01 0.76
N ALA A 159 -5.01 13.26 1.86
CA ALA A 159 -5.15 11.81 1.82
C ALA A 159 -6.55 11.41 1.34
N LEU A 160 -7.61 12.06 1.84
CA LEU A 160 -8.99 11.81 1.40
C LEU A 160 -9.19 12.16 -0.08
N GLU A 161 -8.69 13.31 -0.55
CA GLU A 161 -8.72 13.68 -1.97
C GLU A 161 -8.01 12.63 -2.84
N SER A 162 -6.86 12.13 -2.39
CA SER A 162 -6.11 11.10 -3.12
C SER A 162 -6.86 9.77 -3.17
N LEU A 163 -7.51 9.36 -2.07
CA LEU A 163 -8.34 8.16 -2.00
C LEU A 163 -9.58 8.25 -2.91
N ILE A 164 -10.22 9.42 -2.99
CA ILE A 164 -11.35 9.65 -3.90
C ILE A 164 -10.86 9.57 -5.36
N GLN A 165 -9.82 10.33 -5.70
CA GLN A 165 -9.34 10.46 -7.07
C GLN A 165 -8.78 9.16 -7.64
N CYS A 166 -8.15 8.32 -6.80
CA CYS A 166 -7.61 7.03 -7.20
C CYS A 166 -8.66 5.90 -7.26
N GLY A 167 -9.91 6.18 -6.91
CA GLY A 167 -11.02 5.22 -6.97
C GLY A 167 -11.22 4.37 -5.72
N ALA A 168 -10.43 4.59 -4.65
CA ALA A 168 -10.58 3.84 -3.40
C ALA A 168 -11.97 3.99 -2.75
N MET A 169 -12.68 5.06 -3.09
CA MET A 169 -13.99 5.39 -2.52
C MET A 169 -15.15 5.20 -3.51
N ASP A 170 -14.90 4.60 -4.68
CA ASP A 170 -15.93 4.34 -5.71
C ASP A 170 -17.06 3.44 -5.19
N CYS A 171 -16.78 2.59 -4.17
CA CYS A 171 -17.79 1.77 -3.50
C CYS A 171 -18.78 2.59 -2.63
N LEU A 172 -18.42 3.82 -2.24
CA LEU A 172 -19.27 4.71 -1.45
C LEU A 172 -20.12 5.61 -2.36
N ASN A 173 -19.52 6.12 -3.43
CA ASN A 173 -20.19 6.84 -4.50
C ASN A 173 -19.33 6.77 -5.76
N SER A 174 -19.90 6.35 -6.88
CA SER A 174 -19.19 6.21 -8.15
C SER A 174 -18.80 7.56 -8.79
N ASN A 175 -19.47 8.65 -8.39
CA ASN A 175 -19.18 9.99 -8.85
C ASN A 175 -18.05 10.62 -8.02
N ARG A 176 -16.82 10.52 -8.54
CA ARG A 176 -15.60 11.03 -7.87
C ARG A 176 -15.60 12.55 -7.76
N HIS A 177 -16.20 13.24 -8.73
CA HIS A 177 -16.33 14.70 -8.69
C HIS A 177 -17.26 15.14 -7.56
N GLN A 178 -18.41 14.47 -7.42
CA GLN A 178 -19.34 14.72 -6.31
C GLN A 178 -18.68 14.49 -4.95
N LEU A 179 -17.92 13.40 -4.80
CA LEU A 179 -17.20 13.12 -3.56
C LEU A 179 -16.20 14.23 -3.20
N LEU A 180 -15.51 14.83 -4.19
CA LEU A 180 -14.58 15.94 -3.95
C LEU A 180 -15.31 17.24 -3.55
N GLU A 181 -16.45 17.53 -4.18
CA GLU A 181 -17.27 18.70 -3.83
C GLU A 181 -17.87 18.54 -2.42
N ASP A 182 -18.37 17.35 -2.08
CA ASP A 182 -18.92 17.04 -0.76
C ASP A 182 -17.85 17.09 0.35
N LEU A 183 -16.59 16.73 0.03
CA LEU A 183 -15.51 16.55 1.00
C LEU A 183 -15.30 17.77 1.91
N GLY A 184 -15.36 18.98 1.36
CA GLY A 184 -15.18 20.20 2.14
C GLY A 184 -16.22 20.35 3.24
N TYR A 185 -17.49 20.20 2.87
CA TYR A 185 -18.62 20.31 3.79
C TYR A 185 -18.62 19.19 4.84
N VAL A 186 -18.31 17.97 4.41
CA VAL A 186 -18.31 16.79 5.29
C VAL A 186 -17.19 16.86 6.33
N ILE A 187 -16.00 17.36 5.97
CA ILE A 187 -14.89 17.53 6.93
C ILE A 187 -15.28 18.53 8.03
N ASP A 188 -15.85 19.69 7.67
CA ASP A 188 -16.24 20.71 8.65
C ASP A 188 -17.35 20.21 9.59
N TRP A 189 -18.33 19.48 9.03
CA TRP A 189 -19.38 18.81 9.78
C TRP A 189 -18.83 17.76 10.76
N ALA A 190 -17.91 16.90 10.30
CA ALA A 190 -17.29 15.87 11.12
C ALA A 190 -16.42 16.48 12.25
N HIS A 191 -15.69 17.56 11.97
CA HIS A 191 -14.95 18.30 12.99
C HIS A 191 -15.85 18.87 14.09
N THR A 192 -17.01 19.42 13.71
CA THR A 192 -18.00 19.94 14.67
C THR A 192 -18.51 18.82 15.57
N ARG A 193 -18.93 17.68 15.00
CA ARG A 193 -19.36 16.51 15.77
C ARG A 193 -18.27 15.94 16.67
N ALA A 194 -17.03 15.88 16.21
CA ALA A 194 -15.92 15.41 17.02
C ALA A 194 -15.67 16.33 18.23
N LYS A 195 -15.80 17.66 18.05
CA LYS A 195 -15.71 18.65 19.13
C LYS A 195 -16.87 18.51 20.12
N ASP A 196 -18.09 18.33 19.64
CA ASP A 196 -19.27 18.16 20.49
C ASP A 196 -19.15 16.91 21.37
N ARG A 197 -18.72 15.78 20.78
CA ARG A 197 -18.40 14.55 21.52
C ARG A 197 -17.30 14.77 22.57
N ALA A 198 -16.22 15.46 22.23
CA ALA A 198 -15.11 15.72 23.15
C ALA A 198 -15.50 16.66 24.31
N SER A 199 -16.44 17.58 24.07
CA SER A 199 -16.94 18.52 25.08
C SER A 199 -17.98 17.94 26.04
N GLY A 200 -18.38 16.68 25.84
CA GLY A 200 -19.43 16.03 26.63
C GLY A 200 -20.84 16.56 26.30
N GLN A 201 -20.99 17.40 25.27
CA GLN A 201 -22.28 17.76 24.69
C GLN A 201 -22.75 16.66 23.73
N GLY A 202 -22.75 15.41 24.21
CA GLY A 202 -23.45 14.32 23.56
C GLY A 202 -24.92 14.66 23.54
N SER A 203 -25.36 15.25 22.42
CA SER A 203 -26.71 15.56 22.00
C SER A 203 -27.73 15.71 23.14
N ILE A 204 -28.11 16.94 23.47
CA ILE A 204 -29.33 17.22 24.26
C ILE A 204 -30.56 16.51 23.66
N PHE A 205 -30.55 16.11 22.38
CA PHE A 205 -31.59 15.26 21.78
C PHE A 205 -31.55 13.78 22.20
N ASP A 206 -30.40 13.22 22.60
CA ASP A 206 -30.32 11.85 23.15
C ASP A 206 -30.96 11.75 24.55
N LEU A 207 -31.05 12.88 25.26
CA LEU A 207 -31.65 12.95 26.60
C LEU A 207 -33.18 13.15 26.57
N PHE A 208 -33.78 13.50 25.43
CA PHE A 208 -35.22 13.78 25.28
C PHE A 208 -35.95 12.83 24.31
N GLY A 209 -35.27 11.81 23.76
CA GLY A 209 -35.87 10.82 22.85
C GLY A 209 -36.22 9.51 23.56
N ASP A 210 -37.38 9.47 24.21
CA ASP A 210 -37.93 8.24 24.80
C ASP A 210 -38.30 7.22 23.72
N SER A 211 -37.92 5.96 23.95
CA SER A 211 -38.31 4.74 23.23
C SER A 211 -37.99 4.63 21.72
N GLN A 212 -36.84 4.04 21.38
CA GLN A 212 -36.74 2.87 20.48
C GLN A 212 -35.27 2.43 20.34
N GLU A 213 -35.04 1.11 20.49
CA GLU A 213 -33.77 0.42 20.29
C GLU A 213 -33.33 0.43 18.82
N GLU A 214 -33.03 1.60 18.28
CA GLU A 214 -32.34 1.75 17.00
C GLU A 214 -30.99 2.44 17.21
N GLN A 215 -29.95 1.85 16.63
CA GLN A 215 -28.54 2.25 16.74
C GLN A 215 -28.36 3.79 16.70
N PRO A 216 -27.85 4.43 17.77
CA PRO A 216 -27.83 5.91 17.90
C PRO A 216 -26.95 6.64 16.87
N GLN A 217 -26.16 5.93 16.05
CA GLN A 217 -25.29 6.54 15.05
C GLN A 217 -26.00 6.92 13.74
N LYS A 218 -27.06 6.22 13.31
CA LYS A 218 -27.62 6.38 11.96
C LYS A 218 -28.38 7.70 11.73
N LYS A 219 -29.14 8.18 12.73
CA LYS A 219 -29.96 9.41 12.59
C LYS A 219 -29.12 10.70 12.42
N GLY A 220 -27.86 10.70 12.86
CA GLY A 220 -26.98 11.87 12.73
C GLY A 220 -26.29 11.98 11.36
N LEU A 221 -26.06 10.86 10.68
CA LEU A 221 -25.35 10.80 9.40
C LEU A 221 -26.20 11.31 8.22
N GLU A 222 -27.52 11.16 8.30
CA GLU A 222 -28.46 11.68 7.28
C GLU A 222 -28.49 13.21 7.20
N GLN A 223 -28.01 13.89 8.25
CA GLN A 223 -27.90 15.36 8.31
C GLN A 223 -26.57 15.87 7.74
N ALA A 224 -25.71 15.00 7.24
CA ALA A 224 -24.44 15.42 6.66
C ALA A 224 -24.70 16.35 5.46
N PRO A 225 -23.99 17.49 5.39
CA PRO A 225 -24.16 18.42 4.28
C PRO A 225 -23.69 17.78 2.97
N LYS A 226 -24.36 18.14 1.88
CA LYS A 226 -24.00 17.74 0.52
C LYS A 226 -23.86 18.99 -0.35
N ALA A 227 -22.90 18.97 -1.24
CA ALA A 227 -22.77 19.99 -2.27
C ALA A 227 -23.91 19.85 -3.29
N PRO A 228 -24.17 20.88 -4.12
CA PRO A 228 -25.02 20.73 -5.29
C PRO A 228 -24.56 19.57 -6.18
N GLU A 229 -25.49 18.93 -6.88
CA GLU A 229 -25.16 17.83 -7.77
C GLU A 229 -24.27 18.30 -8.94
N VAL A 230 -23.16 17.60 -9.14
CA VAL A 230 -22.22 17.84 -10.25
C VAL A 230 -22.07 16.59 -11.12
N ALA A 231 -21.86 16.81 -12.41
CA ALA A 231 -21.52 15.74 -13.33
C ALA A 231 -20.16 15.13 -12.96
N ASP A 232 -20.06 13.81 -13.08
CA ASP A 232 -18.82 13.08 -12.83
C ASP A 232 -17.72 13.45 -13.83
N PHE A 233 -16.48 13.12 -13.46
CA PHE A 233 -15.34 13.27 -14.36
C PHE A 233 -15.51 12.41 -15.61
N THR A 234 -15.01 12.92 -16.72
CA THR A 234 -14.91 12.11 -17.94
C THR A 234 -13.99 10.91 -17.71
N PRO A 235 -14.15 9.80 -18.46
CA PRO A 235 -13.27 8.64 -18.32
C PRO A 235 -11.78 9.00 -18.47
N GLN A 236 -11.44 9.90 -19.39
CA GLN A 236 -10.08 10.37 -19.60
C GLN A 236 -9.51 11.12 -18.39
N GLU A 237 -10.33 11.93 -17.71
CA GLU A 237 -9.92 12.62 -16.49
C GLU A 237 -9.71 11.63 -15.33
N LYS A 238 -10.60 10.65 -15.16
CA LYS A 238 -10.43 9.59 -14.16
C LYS A 238 -9.13 8.81 -14.36
N LEU A 239 -8.85 8.42 -15.60
CA LEU A 239 -7.61 7.74 -15.97
C LEU A 239 -6.37 8.60 -15.67
N ARG A 240 -6.43 9.90 -15.94
CA ARG A 240 -5.34 10.83 -15.60
C ARG A 240 -5.11 10.90 -14.09
N LEU A 241 -6.18 11.03 -13.30
CA LEU A 241 -6.10 11.05 -11.83
C LEU A 241 -5.52 9.75 -11.27
N GLU A 242 -5.94 8.60 -11.80
CA GLU A 242 -5.38 7.29 -11.42
C GLU A 242 -3.88 7.21 -11.71
N LYS A 243 -3.45 7.62 -12.91
CA LYS A 243 -2.03 7.63 -13.25
C LYS A 243 -1.21 8.54 -12.35
N ASP A 244 -1.73 9.73 -12.01
CA ASP A 244 -1.00 10.69 -11.21
C ASP A 244 -0.80 10.20 -9.76
N LEU A 245 -1.75 9.43 -9.22
CA LEU A 245 -1.78 8.97 -7.83
C LEU A 245 -1.28 7.53 -7.62
N LEU A 246 -1.48 6.66 -8.60
CA LEU A 246 -1.14 5.23 -8.53
C LEU A 246 0.08 4.91 -9.40
N GLY A 247 0.43 5.80 -10.34
CA GLY A 247 1.53 5.64 -11.29
C GLY A 247 1.15 4.91 -12.59
N PHE A 248 -0.10 4.47 -12.73
CA PHE A 248 -0.59 3.71 -13.89
C PHE A 248 -2.12 3.79 -14.01
N TYR A 249 -2.64 3.35 -15.15
CA TYR A 249 -4.07 3.29 -15.42
C TYR A 249 -4.62 1.94 -14.92
N ILE A 250 -5.60 1.97 -14.01
CA ILE A 250 -6.21 0.73 -13.48
C ILE A 250 -7.50 0.41 -14.23
N SER A 251 -8.34 1.42 -14.40
CA SER A 251 -9.71 1.22 -14.87
C SER A 251 -9.81 0.92 -16.37
N ASP A 252 -8.92 1.47 -17.19
CA ASP A 252 -8.86 1.22 -18.63
C ASP A 252 -7.50 1.60 -19.23
N HIS A 253 -7.20 1.17 -20.46
CA HIS A 253 -6.07 1.68 -21.23
C HIS A 253 -6.52 2.86 -22.13
N PRO A 254 -5.83 4.02 -22.08
CA PRO A 254 -6.21 5.20 -22.88
C PRO A 254 -6.00 5.02 -24.39
#